data_AF-A0A2K9EQK0-F1
#
_entry.id   AF-A0A2K9EQK0-F1
#
_cell.length_a   1.000
_cell.length_b   1.000
_cell.length_c   1.000
_cell.angle_alpha   90.00
_cell.angle_beta   90.00
_cell.angle_gamma   90.00
#
_symmetry.space_group_name_H-M   'P 1'
#
loop_
_entity.id
_entity.type
_entity.pdbx_description
1 polymer ?
#
loop_
_entity_poly.entity_id
_entity_poly.type
_entity_poly.pdbx_seq_one_letter_code
_entity_poly.pdbx_strand_id
1 'polypeptide(L)' 'MAIAAPAAENVVHCDVSIVRLHGEACFHCGSVRRPLRPAGSVTVPTPGGGTKAWRVVTCGCYQPAGR' A
#
# COMPACT_ATOMS: atom_id res chain seq x y z
N MET A 1 26.99 15.27 8.79
CA MET A 1 26.36 14.00 8.39
C MET A 1 24.86 14.26 8.31
N ALA A 2 24.25 14.18 7.13
CA ALA A 2 22.81 14.41 6.96
C ALA A 2 22.09 13.06 7.03
N ILE A 3 21.18 12.89 7.99
CA ILE A 3 20.24 11.77 7.98
C ILE A 3 19.17 12.05 6.92
N ALA A 4 19.03 11.17 5.95
CA ALA A 4 17.93 11.24 5.01
C ALA A 4 16.61 11.11 5.79
N ALA A 5 15.70 12.07 5.64
CA ALA A 5 14.34 11.94 6.17
C ALA A 5 13.72 10.65 5.61
N PRO A 6 13.05 9.82 6.44
CA PRO A 6 12.40 8.62 5.93
C PRO A 6 11.37 9.06 4.89
N ALA A 7 11.47 8.48 3.68
CA ALA A 7 10.49 8.67 2.63
C ALA A 7 9.10 8.45 3.24
N ALA A 8 8.22 9.45 3.12
CA ALA A 8 6.89 9.46 3.75
C ALA A 8 6.25 8.08 3.68
N GLU A 9 6.27 7.40 4.82
CA GLU A 9 5.76 6.05 4.92
C GLU A 9 4.24 6.17 4.80
N ASN A 10 3.67 5.59 3.75
CA ASN A 10 2.23 5.65 3.52
C ASN A 10 1.55 4.69 4.50
N VAL A 11 1.44 5.13 5.75
CA VAL A 11 0.82 4.38 6.84
C VAL A 11 -0.67 4.35 6.59
N VAL A 12 -1.25 3.16 6.55
CA VAL A 12 -2.67 2.99 6.28
C VAL A 12 -3.41 2.79 7.60
N HIS A 13 -4.30 3.73 7.94
CA HIS A 13 -5.03 3.77 9.21
C HIS A 13 -6.46 3.21 9.10
N CYS A 14 -6.89 2.77 7.92
CA CYS A 14 -8.24 2.28 7.65
C CYS A 14 -8.29 0.75 7.51
N ASP A 15 -9.46 0.15 7.73
CA ASP A 15 -9.74 -1.27 7.48
C ASP A 15 -9.52 -1.63 5.99
N VAL A 16 -8.30 -2.08 5.68
CA VAL A 16 -7.97 -2.64 4.36
C VAL A 16 -8.18 -4.14 4.41
N SER A 17 -9.05 -4.63 3.52
CA SER A 17 -9.26 -6.07 3.35
C SER A 17 -7.94 -6.80 3.07
N ILE A 18 -7.74 -7.93 3.75
CA ILE A 18 -6.48 -8.70 3.70
C ILE A 18 -6.05 -9.06 2.28
N VAL A 19 -6.98 -9.39 1.38
CA VAL A 19 -6.70 -9.70 -0.03
C VAL A 19 -6.05 -8.54 -0.80
N ARG A 20 -6.28 -7.28 -0.38
CA ARG A 20 -5.63 -6.10 -0.96
C ARG A 20 -4.18 -5.95 -0.46
N LEU A 21 -3.90 -6.37 0.77
CA LEU A 21 -2.56 -6.34 1.38
C LEU A 21 -1.67 -7.47 0.85
N HIS A 22 -2.25 -8.62 0.50
CA HIS A 22 -1.52 -9.76 -0.07
C HIS A 22 -1.25 -9.62 -1.59
N GLY A 23 -1.69 -8.52 -2.20
CA GLY A 23 -1.50 -8.29 -3.63
C GLY A 23 -2.42 -9.14 -4.53
N GLU A 24 -3.47 -9.73 -3.98
CA GLU A 24 -4.45 -10.53 -4.73
C GLU A 24 -5.54 -9.66 -5.37
N ALA A 25 -5.71 -8.43 -4.86
CA ALA A 25 -6.66 -7.45 -5.37
C ALA A 25 -6.01 -6.07 -5.48
N CYS A 26 -6.55 -5.21 -6.36
CA CYS A 26 -6.12 -3.82 -6.42
C CYS A 26 -6.26 -3.14 -5.06
N PHE A 27 -5.17 -2.54 -4.58
CA PHE A 27 -5.14 -1.89 -3.28
C PHE A 27 -6.20 -0.79 -3.11
N HIS A 28 -6.44 0.02 -4.14
CA HIS A 28 -7.38 1.14 -4.07
C HIS A 28 -8.85 0.72 -4.25
N CYS A 29 -9.18 -0.06 -5.28
CA CYS A 29 -10.58 -0.38 -5.61
C CYS A 29 -11.00 -1.82 -5.29
N GLY A 30 -10.07 -2.70 -4.90
CA GLY A 30 -10.34 -4.12 -4.63
C GLY A 30 -10.62 -4.99 -5.86
N SER A 31 -10.43 -4.47 -7.08
CA SER A 31 -10.68 -5.28 -8.29
C SER A 31 -9.67 -6.40 -8.43
N VAL A 32 -10.16 -7.61 -8.74
CA VAL A 32 -9.37 -8.79 -9.13
C VAL A 32 -9.47 -9.09 -10.63
N ARG A 33 -10.34 -8.38 -11.35
CA ARG A 33 -10.67 -8.66 -12.76
C ARG A 33 -9.79 -7.91 -13.76
N ARG A 34 -9.01 -6.93 -13.28
CA ARG A 34 -8.14 -6.10 -14.11
C ARG A 34 -6.68 -6.55 -13.93
N PRO A 35 -5.81 -6.35 -14.94
CA PRO A 35 -4.38 -6.61 -14.79
C PRO A 35 -3.83 -5.83 -13.59
N LEU A 36 -3.22 -6.55 -12.66
CA LEU A 36 -2.62 -5.98 -11.46
C LEU A 36 -1.12 -5.79 -11.70
N ARG A 37 -0.62 -4.60 -11.35
CA ARG A 37 0.81 -4.27 -11.46
C ARG A 37 1.36 -3.91 -10.08
N PRO A 38 2.63 -4.27 -9.78
CA PRO A 38 3.29 -3.82 -8.56
C PRO A 38 3.25 -2.30 -8.46
N ALA A 39 2.82 -1.79 -7.31
CA ALA A 39 2.63 -0.36 -7.08
C ALA A 39 3.40 0.18 -5.87
N GLY A 40 4.29 -0.64 -5.31
CA GLY A 40 5.10 -0.30 -4.14
C GLY A 40 4.68 -1.08 -2.91
N SER A 41 4.92 -0.48 -1.75
CA SER A 41 4.63 -1.08 -0.46
C SER A 41 3.86 -0.09 0.41
N VAL A 42 2.98 -0.60 1.26
CA VAL A 42 2.29 0.17 2.30
C VAL A 42 2.66 -0.38 3.66
N THR A 43 2.64 0.47 4.67
CA THR A 43 2.97 0.08 6.02
C THR A 43 1.70 0.12 6.85
N VAL A 44 1.40 -0.97 7.55
CA VAL A 44 0.17 -1.13 8.34
C VAL A 44 0.55 -1.28 9.82
N PRO A 45 -0.03 -0.48 10.73
CA PRO A 45 0.23 -0.62 12.16
C PRO A 45 -0.28 -1.98 12.66
N THR A 46 0.48 -2.60 13.55
CA THR A 46 0.11 -3.89 14.16
C THR A 46 -0.46 -3.68 15.56
N PRO A 47 -1.40 -4.54 16.00
CA PRO A 47 -1.79 -4.61 17.40
C PRO A 47 -0.55 -4.98 18.22
N GLY A 48 -0.04 -4.04 19.01
CA GLY A 48 1.25 -4.17 19.71
C GLY A 48 2.23 -3.02 19.49
N GLY A 49 1.86 -2.00 18.70
CA GLY A 49 2.64 -0.76 18.54
C GLY A 49 3.77 -0.85 17.52
N GLY A 50 3.77 -1.91 16.70
CA GLY A 50 4.69 -2.06 15.57
C GLY A 50 4.05 -1.63 14.25
N THR A 51 4.83 -1.75 13.18
CA THR A 51 4.33 -1.61 11.81
C THR A 51 4.80 -2.77 10.95
N LYS A 52 4.00 -3.13 9.94
CA LYS A 52 4.33 -4.18 8.98
C LYS A 52 4.17 -3.67 7.56
N ALA A 53 5.22 -3.80 6.76
CA ALA A 53 5.18 -3.47 5.35
C ALA A 53 4.54 -4.61 4.52
N TRP A 54 3.71 -4.21 3.56
CA TRP A 54 3.01 -5.08 2.61
C TRP A 54 3.27 -4.61 1.19
N ARG A 55 3.69 -5.51 0.30
CA ARG A 55 3.77 -5.19 -1.13
C ARG A 55 2.37 -5.16 -1.71
N VAL A 56 2.04 -4.06 -2.38
CA VAL A 56 0.70 -3.85 -2.94
C VAL A 56 0.73 -3.81 -4.45
N VAL A 57 -0.42 -4.16 -5.03
CA VAL A 57 -0.64 -4.09 -6.47
C VAL A 57 -1.81 -3.15 -6.77
N THR A 58 -1.79 -2.53 -7.95
CA THR A 58 -2.92 -1.71 -8.41
C THR A 58 -3.30 -2.04 -9.83
N CYS A 59 -4.55 -1.77 -10.19
CA CYS A 59 -5.05 -1.89 -11.55
C CYS A 59 -4.97 -0.57 -12.33
N GLY A 60 -4.21 0.42 -11.84
CA GLY A 60 -4.15 1.78 -12.42
C GLY A 60 -5.43 2.62 -12.26
N CYS A 61 -6.37 2.21 -11.40
CA CYS A 61 -7.59 3.01 -11.14
C CYS A 61 -7.32 4.27 -10.32
N TYR A 62 -6.18 4.32 -9.63
CA TYR A 62 -5.75 5.45 -8.85
C TYR A 62 -4.46 5.97 -9.48
N GLN A 63 -4.53 7.19 -10.02
CA GLN A 63 -3.36 7.97 -10.34
C GLN A 63 -3.16 8.92 -9.16
N PRO A 64 -2.11 8.75 -8.35
CA PRO A 64 -1.76 9.81 -7.41
C PRO A 64 -1.53 11.08 -8.23
N ALA A 65 -2.20 12.17 -7.86
CA ALA A 65 -1.95 13.46 -8.48
C ALA A 65 -0.44 13.75 -8.45
N GLY A 66 0.09 14.21 -9.58
CA GLY A 66 1.50 14.19 -9.96
C GLY A 66 2.49 14.55 -8.86
N ARG A 67 3.61 13.83 -8.86
CA ARG A 67 4.87 14.32 -8.28
C ARG A 67 5.49 15.38 -9.17
#